data_AF-A0A482R8Z6-F1
#
_entry.id   AF-A0A482R8Z6-F1
#
_cell.length_a   1.000
_cell.length_b   1.000
_cell.length_c   1.000
_cell.angle_alpha   90.00
_cell.angle_beta   90.00
_cell.angle_gamma   90.00
#
_symmetry.space_group_name_H-M   'P 1'
#
loop_
_entity.id
_entity.type
_entity.pdbx_description
1 polymer ?
#
loop_
_entity_poly.entity_id
_entity_poly.type
_entity_poly.pdbx_seq_one_letter_code
_entity_poly.pdbx_strand_id
1 'polypeptide(L)'
;MQVAALLDNDAHMAVDESDAYMIDTKPHGHGDVHTLLASSGLARKWDSEGRKYVVFFQDTNSLCFTVTQATLGVSEMNDFEVNSVTVPRKAKDAVGAITKLVRPDGTSITVNVEYNQLEPLLKYVHTRARARAHAHLGAPCTHVHLPTVPPLCVQGVGLHGGRRE
;
A
#
# COMPACT_ATOMS: atom_id res chain seq x y z
N MET A 1 8.94 -1.35 -15.16
CA MET A 1 8.46 -1.10 -16.53
C MET A 1 8.33 0.41 -16.71
N GLN A 2 8.28 0.87 -17.95
CA GLN A 2 7.99 2.27 -18.27
C GLN A 2 6.56 2.39 -18.79
N VAL A 3 5.93 3.53 -18.52
CA VAL A 3 4.60 3.88 -19.02
C VAL A 3 4.64 5.24 -19.70
N ALA A 4 3.75 5.45 -20.68
CA ALA A 4 3.65 6.71 -21.39
C ALA A 4 3.37 7.87 -20.42
N ALA A 5 4.12 8.96 -20.55
CA ALA A 5 3.85 10.19 -19.83
C ALA A 5 2.67 10.92 -20.49
N LEU A 6 1.83 11.57 -19.66
CA LEU A 6 0.73 12.41 -20.14
C LEU A 6 1.18 13.86 -20.17
N LEU A 7 0.92 14.54 -21.28
CA LEU A 7 1.26 15.94 -21.53
C LEU A 7 0.31 16.89 -20.78
N ASP A 8 -0.98 16.54 -20.73
CA ASP A 8 -2.03 17.40 -20.21
C ASP A 8 -3.19 16.60 -19.58
N ASN A 9 -4.20 17.35 -19.10
CA ASN A 9 -5.37 16.78 -18.41
C ASN A 9 -6.32 16.02 -19.35
N ASP A 10 -6.19 16.20 -20.67
CA ASP A 10 -6.95 15.45 -21.68
C ASP A 10 -6.26 14.13 -22.05
N ALA A 11 -5.17 13.79 -21.35
CA ALA A 11 -4.39 12.57 -21.47
C ALA A 11 -3.72 12.39 -22.85
N HIS A 12 -3.34 13.49 -23.52
CA HIS A 12 -2.45 13.39 -24.68
C HIS A 12 -1.09 12.80 -24.26
N MET A 13 -0.53 11.91 -25.07
CA MET A 13 0.80 11.33 -24.79
C MET A 13 1.88 12.37 -25.05
N ALA A 14 2.81 12.49 -24.11
CA ALA A 14 4.02 13.28 -24.31
C ALA A 14 4.95 12.55 -25.30
N VAL A 15 5.57 13.32 -26.19
CA VAL A 15 6.63 12.85 -27.10
C VAL A 15 7.97 13.38 -26.64
N ASP A 16 9.04 12.66 -26.97
CA ASP A 16 10.40 13.06 -26.66
C ASP A 16 10.75 14.40 -27.37
N GLU A 17 11.43 15.30 -26.65
CA GLU A 17 11.79 16.61 -27.19
C GLU A 17 12.78 16.54 -28.36
N SER A 18 13.57 15.46 -28.43
CA SER A 18 14.60 15.24 -29.45
C SER A 18 14.13 14.36 -30.62
N ASP A 19 13.05 13.57 -30.42
CA ASP A 19 12.46 12.71 -31.46
C ASP A 19 10.92 12.64 -31.35
N ALA A 20 10.23 13.30 -32.28
CA ALA A 20 8.77 13.35 -32.33
C ALA A 20 8.10 11.99 -32.62
N TYR A 21 8.85 10.94 -32.98
CA TYR A 21 8.34 9.57 -33.15
C TYR A 21 8.51 8.69 -31.90
N MET A 22 9.11 9.23 -30.84
CA MET A 22 9.32 8.53 -29.58
C MET A 22 8.39 9.07 -28.49
N ILE A 23 7.73 8.18 -27.77
CA ILE A 23 6.87 8.55 -26.63
C ILE A 23 7.76 8.76 -25.40
N ASP A 24 7.56 9.88 -24.71
CA ASP A 24 8.20 10.11 -23.41
C ASP A 24 7.59 9.16 -22.37
N THR A 25 8.43 8.59 -21.51
CA THR A 25 8.00 7.59 -20.56
C THR A 25 8.53 7.86 -19.15
N LYS A 26 7.73 7.47 -18.16
CA LYS A 26 8.10 7.54 -16.74
C LYS A 26 8.03 6.16 -16.12
N PRO A 27 8.82 5.90 -15.05
CA PRO A 27 8.65 4.69 -14.27
C PRO A 27 7.23 4.59 -13.72
N HIS A 28 6.61 3.42 -13.82
CA HIS A 28 5.25 3.20 -13.31
C HIS A 28 5.20 3.14 -11.77
N GLY A 29 6.34 2.87 -11.14
CA GLY A 29 6.51 2.80 -9.68
C GLY A 29 6.84 1.39 -9.20
N HIS A 30 7.05 1.25 -7.89
CA HIS A 30 7.49 -0.01 -7.28
C HIS A 30 6.42 -1.12 -7.29
N GLY A 31 5.15 -0.80 -7.55
CA GLY A 31 4.06 -1.78 -7.66
C GLY A 31 4.22 -2.78 -8.80
N ASP A 32 5.05 -2.46 -9.80
CA ASP A 32 5.36 -3.35 -10.93
C ASP A 32 5.92 -4.71 -10.49
N VAL A 33 6.51 -4.79 -9.30
CA VAL A 33 7.05 -6.04 -8.75
C VAL A 33 6.00 -7.15 -8.71
N HIS A 34 4.73 -6.83 -8.42
CA HIS A 34 3.67 -7.84 -8.32
C HIS A 34 3.30 -8.39 -9.70
N THR A 35 3.17 -7.53 -10.70
CA THR A 35 2.94 -7.93 -12.09
C THR A 35 4.12 -8.74 -12.61
N LEU A 36 5.35 -8.34 -12.28
CA LEU A 36 6.56 -9.06 -12.68
C LEU A 36 6.62 -10.46 -12.04
N LEU A 37 6.30 -10.58 -10.75
CA LEU A 37 6.24 -11.87 -10.05
C LEU A 37 5.21 -12.83 -10.66
N ALA A 38 4.04 -12.30 -11.04
CA ALA A 38 2.98 -13.08 -11.66
C ALA A 38 3.34 -13.50 -13.09
N SER A 39 3.73 -12.55 -13.94
CA SER A 39 4.01 -12.76 -15.37
C SER A 39 5.27 -13.59 -15.63
N SER A 40 6.30 -13.48 -14.78
CA SER A 40 7.51 -14.31 -14.88
C SER A 40 7.30 -15.76 -14.45
N GLY A 41 6.17 -16.07 -13.80
CA GLY A 41 5.92 -17.38 -13.18
C GLY A 41 6.68 -17.62 -11.87
N LEU A 42 7.43 -16.62 -11.37
CA LEU A 42 8.25 -16.78 -10.16
C LEU A 42 7.40 -17.06 -8.93
N ALA A 43 6.25 -16.39 -8.79
CA ALA A 43 5.32 -16.67 -7.70
C ALA A 43 4.83 -18.13 -7.70
N ARG A 44 4.51 -18.67 -8.88
CA ARG A 44 4.07 -20.07 -9.05
C ARG A 44 5.20 -21.05 -8.73
N LYS A 45 6.43 -20.74 -9.14
CA LYS A 45 7.61 -21.53 -8.81
C LYS A 45 7.81 -21.59 -7.30
N TRP A 46 7.79 -20.45 -6.61
CA TRP A 46 7.95 -20.39 -5.15
C TRP A 46 6.88 -21.18 -4.40
N ASP A 47 5.64 -21.12 -4.88
CA ASP A 47 4.54 -21.94 -4.36
C ASP A 47 4.83 -23.44 -4.54
N SER A 48 5.25 -23.87 -5.73
CA SER A 48 5.64 -25.27 -5.99
C SER A 48 6.86 -25.75 -5.19
N GLU A 49 7.73 -24.84 -4.76
CA GLU A 49 8.87 -25.10 -3.88
C GLU A 49 8.46 -25.16 -2.39
N GLY A 50 7.20 -24.85 -2.06
CA GLY A 50 6.71 -24.81 -0.68
C GLY A 50 7.21 -23.61 0.14
N ARG A 51 7.57 -22.49 -0.52
CA ARG A 51 7.96 -21.26 0.19
C ARG A 51 6.74 -20.63 0.87
N LYS A 52 6.86 -20.39 2.18
CA LYS A 52 5.73 -19.90 3.00
C LYS A 52 5.61 -18.38 3.07
N TYR A 53 6.75 -17.66 2.98
CA TYR A 53 6.78 -16.20 3.18
C TYR A 53 7.53 -15.51 2.05
N VAL A 54 7.03 -14.34 1.68
CA VAL A 54 7.71 -13.38 0.81
C VAL A 54 7.82 -12.05 1.55
N VAL A 55 9.03 -11.49 1.61
CA VAL A 55 9.30 -10.21 2.26
C VAL A 55 9.70 -9.21 1.19
N PHE A 56 8.92 -8.14 1.03
CA PHE A 56 9.29 -7.01 0.17
C PHE A 56 9.92 -5.92 1.03
N PHE A 57 11.09 -5.43 0.62
CA PHE A 57 11.83 -4.38 1.33
C PHE A 57 12.33 -3.32 0.34
N GLN A 58 12.65 -2.14 0.87
CA GLN A 58 13.22 -1.03 0.10
C GLN A 58 14.75 -1.10 0.14
N ASP A 59 15.39 -0.63 -0.94
CA ASP A 59 16.84 -0.69 -1.19
C ASP A 59 17.71 -0.05 -0.09
N THR A 60 17.21 0.98 0.56
CA THR A 60 17.96 1.88 1.45
C THR A 60 17.61 1.72 2.93
N ASN A 61 16.89 0.66 3.31
CA ASN A 61 16.57 0.36 4.70
C ASN A 61 17.08 -1.02 5.13
N SER A 62 18.37 -1.14 5.42
CA SER A 62 18.97 -2.40 5.91
C SER A 62 18.47 -2.81 7.30
N LEU A 63 18.00 -1.87 8.12
CA LEU A 63 17.49 -2.16 9.45
C LEU A 63 16.23 -3.03 9.41
N CYS A 64 15.50 -3.09 8.30
CA CYS A 64 14.34 -3.98 8.17
C CYS A 64 14.68 -5.44 8.46
N PHE A 65 15.90 -5.91 8.12
CA PHE A 65 16.33 -7.29 8.35
C PHE A 65 16.42 -7.65 9.84
N THR A 66 16.66 -6.66 10.71
CA THR A 66 16.72 -6.87 12.17
C THR A 66 15.38 -7.27 12.76
N VAL A 67 14.27 -6.89 12.12
CA VAL A 67 12.91 -7.16 12.61
C VAL A 67 12.17 -8.19 11.76
N THR A 68 12.73 -8.62 10.63
CA THR A 68 12.08 -9.60 9.72
C THR A 68 11.72 -10.89 10.44
N GLN A 69 12.62 -11.48 11.24
CA GLN A 69 12.34 -12.73 11.95
C GLN A 69 11.19 -12.58 12.96
N ALA A 70 11.21 -11.52 13.76
CA ALA A 70 10.13 -11.22 14.69
C ALA A 70 8.81 -10.98 13.96
N THR A 71 8.84 -10.30 12.81
CA THR A 71 7.66 -10.04 11.98
C THR A 71 7.03 -11.33 11.48
N LEU A 72 7.83 -12.28 10.98
CA LEU A 72 7.34 -13.59 10.55
C LEU A 72 6.73 -14.38 11.71
N GLY A 73 7.36 -14.37 12.88
CA GLY A 73 6.82 -15.00 14.08
C GLY A 73 5.47 -14.40 14.49
N VAL A 74 5.34 -13.07 14.45
CA VAL A 74 4.06 -12.38 14.72
C VAL A 74 3.01 -12.75 13.68
N SER A 75 3.37 -12.83 12.40
CA SER A 75 2.45 -13.26 11.35
C SER A 75 1.91 -14.67 11.59
N GLU A 76 2.77 -15.61 12.00
CA GLU A 76 2.34 -16.98 12.34
C GLU A 76 1.43 -17.02 13.57
N MET A 77 1.78 -16.30 14.63
CA MET A 77 1.00 -16.30 15.87
C MET A 77 -0.41 -15.72 15.68
N ASN A 78 -0.59 -14.82 14.71
CA ASN A 78 -1.85 -14.10 14.49
C ASN A 78 -2.52 -14.46 13.15
N ASP A 79 -2.00 -15.46 12.44
CA ASP A 79 -2.52 -15.93 11.14
C ASP A 79 -2.67 -14.79 10.10
N PHE A 80 -1.62 -13.98 9.93
CA PHE A 80 -1.65 -12.85 8.99
C PHE A 80 -1.28 -13.25 7.57
N GLU A 81 -2.18 -12.91 6.62
CA GLU A 81 -1.94 -13.00 5.18
C GLU A 81 -0.95 -11.94 4.69
N VAL A 82 -1.03 -10.73 5.25
CA VAL A 82 -0.15 -9.60 4.95
C VAL A 82 0.18 -8.89 6.25
N ASN A 83 1.47 -8.62 6.47
CA ASN A 83 1.95 -7.92 7.65
C ASN A 83 2.85 -6.75 7.24
N SER A 84 2.52 -5.55 7.70
CA SER A 84 3.32 -4.35 7.45
C SER A 84 4.24 -4.07 8.65
N VAL A 85 5.55 -3.97 8.45
CA VAL A 85 6.48 -3.63 9.54
C VAL A 85 6.45 -2.15 9.85
N THR A 86 6.25 -1.82 11.12
CA THR A 86 5.81 -0.50 11.58
C THR A 86 6.76 0.29 12.51
N VAL A 87 6.73 1.65 12.51
CA VAL A 87 7.45 2.56 13.44
C VAL A 87 6.60 3.77 13.85
N PRO A 88 6.91 4.39 15.02
CA PRO A 88 6.51 5.73 15.41
C PRO A 88 6.59 6.80 14.33
N ARG A 89 5.42 7.16 13.78
CA ARG A 89 5.22 8.31 12.90
C ARG A 89 4.88 9.56 13.71
N LYS A 90 5.58 10.66 13.45
CA LYS A 90 5.23 12.00 13.93
C LYS A 90 4.37 12.73 12.89
N ALA A 91 3.56 13.67 13.35
CA ALA A 91 2.79 14.51 12.44
C ALA A 91 3.73 15.24 11.46
N LYS A 92 3.33 15.28 10.18
CA LYS A 92 4.08 15.87 9.06
C LYS A 92 5.33 15.09 8.58
N ASP A 93 5.60 13.90 9.12
CA ASP A 93 6.61 13.02 8.51
C ASP A 93 6.21 12.64 7.08
N ALA A 94 7.18 12.64 6.17
CA ALA A 94 7.04 12.24 4.76
C ALA A 94 6.98 10.71 4.60
N VAL A 95 6.16 10.07 5.42
CA VAL A 95 5.89 8.63 5.42
C VAL A 95 4.39 8.42 5.55
N GLY A 96 3.86 7.43 4.83
CA GLY A 96 2.46 7.04 4.94
C GLY A 96 2.10 6.51 6.33
N ALA A 97 0.81 6.21 6.51
CA ALA A 97 0.32 5.54 7.69
C ALA A 97 -0.55 4.34 7.31
N ILE A 98 -0.37 3.21 7.99
CA ILE A 98 -1.31 2.10 7.94
C ILE A 98 -2.60 2.56 8.62
N THR A 99 -3.68 2.55 7.84
CA THR A 99 -5.01 3.01 8.27
C THR A 99 -6.05 1.96 7.94
N LYS A 100 -7.12 1.91 8.74
CA LYS A 100 -8.35 1.23 8.35
C LYS A 100 -9.28 2.25 7.71
N LEU A 101 -9.51 2.11 6.41
CA LEU A 101 -10.47 2.90 5.65
C LEU A 101 -11.82 2.19 5.67
N VAL A 102 -12.85 2.89 6.14
CA VAL A 102 -14.21 2.33 6.25
C VAL A 102 -15.13 3.06 5.28
N ARG A 103 -15.72 2.30 4.35
CA ARG A 103 -16.70 2.77 3.37
C ARG A 103 -18.09 2.96 4.00
N PRO A 104 -18.99 3.73 3.37
CA PRO A 104 -20.36 3.94 3.87
C PRO A 104 -21.18 2.67 4.05
N ASP A 105 -20.92 1.65 3.24
CA ASP A 105 -21.58 0.34 3.30
C ASP A 105 -21.08 -0.55 4.46
N GLY A 106 -20.13 -0.04 5.27
CA GLY A 106 -19.53 -0.75 6.39
C GLY A 106 -18.34 -1.63 6.01
N THR A 107 -18.07 -1.82 4.72
CA THR A 107 -16.87 -2.55 4.28
C THR A 107 -15.61 -1.76 4.62
N SER A 108 -14.51 -2.46 4.86
CA SER A 108 -13.25 -1.81 5.23
C SER A 108 -12.03 -2.48 4.64
N ILE A 109 -10.98 -1.70 4.45
CA ILE A 109 -9.66 -2.18 4.04
C ILE A 109 -8.59 -1.59 4.95
N THR A 110 -7.61 -2.39 5.32
CA THR A 110 -6.39 -1.92 6.00
C THR A 110 -5.32 -1.70 4.96
N VAL A 111 -4.85 -0.46 4.81
CA VAL A 111 -3.91 -0.08 3.75
C VAL A 111 -3.02 1.09 4.19
N ASN A 112 -1.85 1.20 3.57
CA ASN A 112 -1.03 2.40 3.65
C ASN A 112 -1.74 3.56 2.95
N VAL A 113 -1.87 4.68 3.65
CA VAL A 113 -2.30 5.96 3.09
C VAL A 113 -1.10 6.89 3.06
N GLU A 114 -0.78 7.39 1.87
CA GLU A 114 0.38 8.26 1.67
C GLU A 114 0.26 9.56 2.45
N TYR A 115 1.40 10.09 2.89
CA TYR A 115 1.45 11.28 3.75
C TYR A 115 0.73 12.50 3.13
N ASN A 116 0.81 12.64 1.81
CA ASN A 116 0.17 13.71 1.05
C ASN A 116 -1.36 13.56 0.95
N GLN A 117 -1.89 12.36 1.13
CA GLN A 117 -3.33 12.06 1.17
C GLN A 117 -3.87 12.04 2.61
N LEU A 118 -3.03 11.69 3.57
CA LEU A 118 -3.43 11.45 4.96
C LEU A 118 -4.02 12.70 5.62
N GLU A 119 -3.37 13.86 5.47
CA GLU A 119 -3.86 15.10 6.09
C GLU A 119 -5.24 15.54 5.56
N PRO A 120 -5.48 15.62 4.23
CA PRO A 120 -6.82 15.87 3.69
C PRO A 120 -7.88 14.90 4.21
N LEU A 121 -7.56 13.59 4.26
CA LEU A 121 -8.49 12.56 4.72
C LEU A 121 -8.85 12.74 6.20
N LEU A 122 -7.86 13.02 7.06
CA LEU A 122 -8.11 13.24 8.49
C LEU A 122 -8.95 14.49 8.74
N LYS A 123 -8.69 15.59 8.01
CA LYS A 123 -9.49 16.82 8.09
C LYS A 123 -10.94 16.57 7.68
N TYR A 124 -11.15 15.80 6.61
CA TYR A 124 -12.47 15.42 6.12
C TYR A 124 -13.26 14.59 7.14
N VAL A 125 -12.65 13.55 7.72
CA VAL A 125 -13.31 12.71 8.73
C VAL A 125 -13.65 13.51 9.99
N HIS A 126 -12.76 14.40 10.43
CA HIS A 126 -13.02 15.26 11.59
C HIS A 126 -14.21 16.20 11.36
N THR A 127 -14.28 16.85 10.20
CA THR A 127 -15.42 17.73 9.84
C THR A 127 -16.72 16.94 9.73
N ARG A 128 -16.67 15.71 9.21
CA ARG A 128 -17.86 14.85 9.10
C ARG A 128 -18.32 14.24 10.43
N ALA A 129 -17.42 13.95 11.36
CA ALA A 129 -17.78 13.56 12.72
C ALA A 129 -18.55 14.69 13.43
N ARG A 130 -18.15 15.95 13.19
CA ARG A 130 -18.90 17.14 13.63
C ARG A 130 -20.23 17.31 12.88
N ALA A 131 -20.29 17.04 11.58
CA ALA A 131 -21.50 17.19 10.77
C ALA A 131 -22.50 16.02 10.90
N ARG A 132 -22.08 14.81 11.29
CA ARG A 132 -22.94 13.66 11.57
C ARG A 132 -23.78 13.82 12.84
N ALA A 133 -23.53 14.85 13.65
CA ALA A 133 -24.52 15.36 14.60
C ALA A 133 -25.77 15.91 13.89
N HIS A 134 -25.76 16.11 12.56
CA HIS A 134 -26.82 16.80 11.84
C HIS A 134 -27.33 16.23 10.49
N ALA A 135 -26.67 15.32 9.75
CA ALA A 135 -27.32 14.64 8.59
C ALA A 135 -26.53 13.48 7.93
N HIS A 136 -27.27 12.54 7.33
CA HIS A 136 -26.81 11.44 6.47
C HIS A 136 -26.72 11.86 4.99
N LEU A 137 -25.53 11.86 4.39
CA LEU A 137 -25.34 11.89 2.93
C LEU A 137 -24.12 11.05 2.54
N GLY A 138 -24.19 10.33 1.41
CA GLY A 138 -23.20 9.36 0.91
C GLY A 138 -21.94 10.00 0.32
N ALA A 139 -20.77 9.49 0.71
CA ALA A 139 -19.45 9.81 0.13
C ALA A 139 -18.45 8.70 0.51
N PRO A 140 -17.38 8.45 -0.25
CA PRO A 140 -16.74 7.12 -0.37
C PRO A 140 -16.02 6.58 0.87
N CYS A 141 -15.75 7.39 1.90
CA CYS A 141 -15.15 6.94 3.14
C CYS A 141 -15.74 7.72 4.33
N THR A 142 -16.15 7.00 5.38
CA THR A 142 -16.83 7.59 6.54
C THR A 142 -15.93 7.70 7.76
N HIS A 143 -14.93 6.82 7.89
CA HIS A 143 -14.00 6.80 9.01
C HIS A 143 -12.60 6.35 8.57
N VAL A 144 -11.58 7.01 9.10
CA VAL A 144 -10.18 6.59 9.03
C VAL A 144 -9.76 6.28 10.45
N HIS A 145 -9.49 5.02 10.75
CA HIS A 145 -8.93 4.64 12.04
C HIS A 145 -7.42 4.48 11.91
N LEU A 146 -6.68 5.33 12.63
CA LEU A 146 -5.26 5.11 12.87
C LEU A 146 -5.14 4.12 14.04
N PRO A 147 -4.41 3.00 13.88
CA PRO A 147 -4.13 2.14 15.02
C PRO A 147 -3.41 2.96 16.10
N THR A 148 -3.68 2.67 17.37
CA THR A 148 -3.08 3.34 18.54
C THR A 148 -1.58 3.11 18.67
N VAL A 149 -1.00 2.30 17.79
CA VAL A 149 0.42 1.98 17.73
C VAL A 149 0.93 2.33 16.32
N PRO A 150 2.05 3.05 16.21
CA PRO A 150 2.36 3.79 14.99
C PRO A 150 3.06 2.96 13.88
N PRO A 151 2.73 3.24 12.59
CA PRO A 151 3.25 2.50 11.44
C PRO A 151 4.40 3.08 10.58
N LEU A 152 5.26 2.17 10.13
CA LEU A 152 6.33 2.11 9.09
C LEU A 152 5.75 1.13 8.05
N CYS A 153 6.27 1.11 6.84
CA CYS A 153 5.79 0.23 5.80
C CYS A 153 6.93 -0.64 5.27
N VAL A 154 6.89 -1.94 5.58
CA VAL A 154 7.56 -3.02 4.84
C VAL A 154 6.50 -4.09 4.65
N GLN A 155 6.05 -4.33 3.41
CA GLN A 155 4.98 -5.28 3.14
C GLN A 155 5.56 -6.70 3.10
N GLY A 156 5.25 -7.53 4.10
CA GLY A 156 5.40 -8.97 4.01
C GLY A 156 4.09 -9.59 3.50
N VAL A 157 4.17 -10.42 2.46
CA VAL A 157 3.02 -11.19 1.96
C VAL A 157 3.27 -12.66 2.31
N GLY A 158 2.38 -13.23 3.11
CA GLY A 158 2.30 -14.66 3.32
C GLY A 158 1.72 -15.32 2.07
N LEU A 159 2.40 -16.34 1.55
CA LEU A 159 1.83 -17.22 0.54
C LEU A 159 1.18 -18.38 1.29
N HIS A 160 -0.13 -18.29 1.57
CA HIS A 160 -0.85 -19.44 2.12
C HIS A 160 -1.85 -20.01 1.13
N GLY A 161 -1.36 -21.02 0.37
CA GLY A 161 -2.18 -22.06 -0.21
C GLY A 161 -2.34 -23.20 0.80
N GLY A 162 -3.39 -23.16 1.62
CA GLY A 162 -3.67 -24.25 2.55
C GLY A 162 -4.82 -23.94 3.49
N ARG A 163 -6.06 -24.25 3.08
CA ARG A 163 -7.17 -24.43 4.03
C ARG A 163 -6.75 -25.54 4.99
N ARG A 164 -6.62 -25.22 6.28
CA ARG A 164 -6.58 -26.22 7.34
C ARG A 164 -8.01 -26.68 7.59
N GLU A 165 -8.30 -27.92 7.22
CA GLU A 165 -9.37 -28.71 7.85
C GLU A 165 -8.88 -29.25 9.20
#